data_AF-A0A822D776-F1
#
_entry.id   AF-A0A822D776-F1
#
_cell.length_a   1.000
_cell.length_b   1.000
_cell.length_c   1.000
_cell.angle_alpha   90.00
_cell.angle_beta   90.00
_cell.angle_gamma   90.00
#
_symmetry.space_group_name_H-M   'P 1'
#
loop_
_entity.id
_entity.type
_entity.pdbx_description
1 polymer ?
#
loop_
_entity_poly.entity_id
_entity_poly.type
_entity_poly.pdbx_seq_one_letter_code
_entity_poly.pdbx_strand_id
1 'polypeptide(L)'
;VLVDNDKVNHAKPSPCWNRFAVPAIKDENNRNIVIKNFATCRSCYATYVFTYGSTKSLNSHKCVKESSSISTSPSPKSPSLNSKINRFSSEKKKTLTSLIALWICQNIRPISIVEDEGFLNIIQQCLSWNGGPFNNINGNAILPSRSTITKEINRQANDIRERLGVILRKGAKQECLAISPDL
;
A
#
# COMPACT_ATOMS: atom_id res chain seq x y z
N VAL A 1 19.59 -11.31 3.65
CA VAL A 1 21.04 -10.97 3.65
C VAL A 1 21.30 -10.01 2.50
N LEU A 2 22.21 -9.04 2.64
CA LEU A 2 22.60 -8.16 1.54
C LEU A 2 23.97 -8.60 1.02
N VAL A 3 24.09 -8.75 -0.30
CA VAL A 3 25.31 -9.18 -0.97
C VAL A 3 25.80 -8.07 -1.89
N ASP A 4 27.11 -7.84 -1.92
CA ASP A 4 27.72 -6.87 -2.83
C ASP A 4 27.51 -7.32 -4.28
N ASN A 5 27.13 -6.40 -5.15
CA ASN A 5 26.90 -6.71 -6.57
C ASN A 5 28.14 -7.30 -7.25
N ASP A 6 29.34 -6.91 -6.80
CA ASP A 6 30.63 -7.34 -7.35
C ASP A 6 30.89 -8.83 -7.10
N LYS A 7 30.26 -9.40 -6.08
CA LYS A 7 30.30 -10.84 -5.77
C LYS A 7 29.30 -11.65 -6.59
N VAL A 8 28.39 -10.97 -7.30
CA VAL A 8 27.31 -11.57 -8.10
C VAL A 8 27.58 -11.40 -9.59
N ASN A 9 28.16 -10.28 -10.00
CA ASN A 9 28.43 -9.94 -11.40
C ASN A 9 29.92 -9.63 -11.61
N HIS A 10 30.54 -10.30 -12.60
CA HIS A 10 31.96 -10.13 -12.94
C HIS A 10 32.30 -8.85 -13.73
N ALA A 11 31.31 -8.00 -13.99
CA ALA A 11 31.49 -6.72 -14.69
C ALA A 11 31.78 -5.59 -13.69
N LYS A 12 32.59 -4.60 -14.12
CA LYS A 12 32.94 -3.44 -13.29
C LYS A 12 31.65 -2.73 -12.81
N PRO A 13 31.39 -2.65 -11.50
CA PRO A 13 30.15 -2.11 -10.99
C PRO A 13 30.04 -0.62 -11.26
N SER A 14 28.85 -0.16 -11.63
CA SER A 14 28.53 1.26 -11.66
C SER A 14 28.58 1.87 -10.24
N PRO A 15 28.93 3.16 -10.08
CA PRO A 15 29.08 3.81 -8.77
C PRO A 15 27.84 3.75 -7.85
N CYS A 16 26.65 3.53 -8.41
CA CYS A 16 25.43 3.35 -7.64
C CYS A 16 25.51 2.16 -6.68
N TRP A 17 26.25 1.10 -7.00
CA TRP A 17 26.38 -0.11 -6.17
C TRP A 17 27.12 0.10 -4.85
N ASN A 18 27.77 1.26 -4.64
CA ASN A 18 28.26 1.64 -3.31
C ASN A 18 27.10 1.92 -2.34
N ARG A 19 25.94 2.36 -2.86
CA ARG A 19 24.75 2.71 -2.07
C ARG A 19 23.71 1.58 -2.01
N PHE A 20 23.83 0.60 -2.89
CA PHE A 20 22.87 -0.48 -3.05
C PHE A 20 23.54 -1.84 -2.86
N ALA A 21 22.76 -2.85 -2.51
CA ALA A 21 23.19 -4.23 -2.42
C ALA A 21 22.10 -5.13 -3.00
N VAL A 22 22.46 -6.33 -3.43
CA VAL A 22 21.49 -7.29 -3.96
C VAL A 22 20.93 -8.09 -2.78
N PRO A 23 19.61 -8.18 -2.62
CA PRO A 23 19.02 -9.00 -1.56
C PRO A 23 19.23 -10.49 -1.87
N ALA A 24 19.52 -11.26 -0.83
CA ALA A 24 19.70 -12.69 -0.88
C ALA A 24 18.99 -13.39 0.29
N ILE A 25 18.45 -14.58 0.01
CA ILE A 25 17.84 -15.50 0.99
C ILE A 25 18.86 -16.58 1.32
N LYS A 26 18.92 -17.03 2.57
CA LYS A 26 19.74 -18.17 2.94
C LYS A 26 18.95 -19.45 2.73
N ASP A 27 19.56 -20.40 2.02
CA ASP A 27 19.04 -21.76 1.88
C ASP A 27 19.30 -22.60 3.15
N GLU A 28 18.69 -23.77 3.24
CA GLU A 28 18.90 -24.75 4.33
C GLU A 28 20.38 -25.15 4.48
N ASN A 29 21.12 -25.10 3.37
CA ASN A 29 22.57 -25.32 3.32
C ASN A 29 23.41 -24.07 3.67
N ASN A 30 22.80 -23.03 4.23
CA ASN A 30 23.41 -21.72 4.56
C ASN A 30 24.06 -21.01 3.35
N ARG A 31 23.64 -21.36 2.12
CA ARG A 31 24.08 -20.72 0.87
C ARG A 31 23.22 -19.49 0.59
N ASN A 32 23.82 -18.42 0.06
CA ASN A 32 23.10 -17.20 -0.29
C ASN A 32 22.49 -17.31 -1.69
N ILE A 33 21.17 -17.46 -1.77
CA ILE A 33 20.40 -17.40 -3.01
C ILE A 33 20.08 -15.94 -3.31
N VAL A 34 20.71 -15.39 -4.35
CA VAL A 34 20.55 -13.99 -4.76
C VAL A 34 19.23 -13.80 -5.48
N ILE A 35 18.44 -12.81 -5.05
CA ILE A 35 17.20 -12.42 -5.73
C ILE A 35 17.55 -11.47 -6.88
N LYS A 36 17.47 -11.98 -8.10
CA LYS A 36 17.81 -11.24 -9.33
C LYS A 36 16.86 -10.07 -9.57
N ASN A 37 17.35 -9.02 -10.23
CA ASN A 37 16.59 -7.81 -10.61
C ASN A 37 16.06 -6.96 -9.44
N PHE A 38 16.50 -7.24 -8.21
CA PHE A 38 16.19 -6.41 -7.05
C PHE A 38 17.46 -5.82 -6.45
N ALA A 39 17.37 -4.58 -5.98
CA ALA A 39 18.44 -3.92 -5.27
C ALA A 39 17.88 -3.19 -4.06
N THR A 40 18.54 -3.38 -2.91
CA THR A 40 18.16 -2.77 -1.65
C THR A 40 19.14 -1.66 -1.30
N CYS A 41 18.63 -0.47 -0.99
CA CYS A 41 19.46 0.64 -0.54
C CYS A 41 20.00 0.32 0.87
N ARG A 42 21.32 0.47 1.08
CA ARG A 42 21.95 0.20 2.38
C ARG A 42 21.52 1.19 3.47
N SER A 43 21.16 2.41 3.08
CA SER A 43 20.83 3.50 4.01
C SER A 43 19.37 3.45 4.47
N CYS A 44 18.42 3.28 3.54
CA CYS A 44 16.99 3.27 3.88
C CYS A 44 16.35 1.88 3.93
N TYR A 45 17.07 0.83 3.54
CA TYR A 45 16.58 -0.55 3.43
C TYR A 45 15.37 -0.75 2.50
N ALA A 46 15.07 0.23 1.64
CA ALA A 46 14.06 0.08 0.60
C ALA A 46 14.61 -0.75 -0.57
N THR A 47 13.78 -1.68 -1.06
CA THR A 47 14.11 -2.58 -2.16
C THR A 47 13.42 -2.13 -3.44
N TYR A 48 14.16 -2.10 -4.54
CA TYR A 48 13.73 -1.61 -5.84
C TYR A 48 13.96 -2.65 -6.92
N VAL A 49 13.04 -2.70 -7.88
CA VAL A 49 13.25 -3.45 -9.13
C VAL A 49 14.18 -2.64 -10.03
N PHE A 50 15.17 -3.30 -10.62
CA PHE A 50 16.04 -2.71 -11.63
C PHE A 50 16.23 -3.66 -12.81
N THR A 51 16.42 -3.08 -13.99
CA THR A 51 16.72 -3.83 -15.21
C THR A 51 18.23 -3.98 -15.36
N TYR A 52 18.70 -5.19 -15.65
CA TYR A 52 20.11 -5.44 -15.91
C TYR A 52 20.62 -4.55 -17.06
N GLY A 53 21.73 -3.84 -16.84
CA GLY A 53 22.28 -2.86 -17.78
C GLY A 53 21.74 -1.42 -17.66
N SER A 54 20.76 -1.16 -16.80
CA SER A 54 20.26 0.19 -16.51
C SER A 54 20.23 0.49 -15.03
N THR A 55 21.01 1.50 -14.62
CA THR A 55 21.05 1.98 -13.22
C THR A 55 20.22 3.25 -13.02
N LYS A 56 19.38 3.62 -14.00
CA LYS A 56 18.57 4.85 -13.95
C LYS A 56 17.59 4.85 -12.78
N SER A 57 16.91 3.72 -12.52
CA SER A 57 15.98 3.58 -11.40
C SER A 57 16.70 3.72 -10.05
N LEU A 58 17.86 3.07 -9.89
CA LEU A 58 18.68 3.13 -8.67
C LEU A 58 19.28 4.53 -8.44
N ASN A 59 19.69 5.22 -9.50
CA ASN A 59 20.23 6.57 -9.39
C ASN A 59 19.18 7.64 -9.09
N SER A 60 17.92 7.41 -9.49
CA SER A 60 16.80 8.31 -9.16
C SER A 60 16.37 8.22 -7.69
N HIS A 61 16.78 7.17 -6.99
CA HIS A 61 16.47 7.00 -5.57
C HIS A 61 17.13 8.09 -4.71
N LYS A 62 16.29 8.79 -3.94
CA LYS A 62 16.73 9.72 -2.91
C LYS A 62 16.45 9.10 -1.54
N CYS A 63 17.51 8.74 -0.83
CA CYS A 63 17.40 8.23 0.53
C CYS A 63 16.92 9.36 1.46
N VAL A 64 15.89 9.09 2.27
CA VAL A 64 15.25 10.08 3.16
C VAL A 64 15.84 10.07 4.58
N LYS A 65 16.85 9.23 4.86
CA LYS A 65 17.56 9.21 6.16
C LYS A 65 18.78 10.14 6.13
N GLU A 66 18.65 11.28 6.83
CA GLU A 66 19.65 12.20 7.45
C GLU A 66 20.97 12.46 6.70
N SER A 67 21.46 13.67 6.44
CA SER A 67 21.32 14.96 7.13
C SER A 67 21.88 16.11 6.26
N SER A 68 21.38 17.33 6.49
CA SER A 68 22.14 18.60 6.52
C SER A 68 23.19 18.90 5.43
N SER A 69 22.81 19.75 4.47
CA SER A 69 23.66 20.86 4.02
C SER A 69 22.83 21.86 3.21
N ILE A 70 22.67 23.05 3.79
CA ILE A 70 22.17 24.27 3.14
C ILE A 70 22.99 24.52 1.88
N SER A 71 22.32 24.67 0.74
CA SER A 71 22.90 25.34 -0.43
C SER A 71 21.78 26.02 -1.22
N THR A 72 21.92 27.33 -1.26
CA THR A 72 21.04 28.35 -1.79
C THR A 72 21.06 28.35 -3.32
N SER A 73 19.92 28.12 -3.97
CA SER A 73 19.66 28.64 -5.33
C SER A 73 18.17 28.48 -5.66
N PRO A 74 17.44 29.57 -5.99
CA PRO A 74 16.05 29.48 -6.41
C PRO A 74 16.00 29.16 -7.91
N SER A 75 15.30 28.09 -8.29
CA SER A 75 14.88 27.85 -9.67
C SER A 75 13.43 27.39 -9.66
N PRO A 76 12.56 27.97 -10.51
CA PRO A 76 11.11 27.79 -10.41
C PRO A 76 10.73 26.44 -11.02
N LYS A 77 10.25 25.50 -10.20
CA LYS A 77 9.67 24.24 -10.68
C LYS A 77 8.31 24.03 -10.02
N SER A 78 7.29 24.16 -10.86
CA SER A 78 6.01 23.43 -10.88
C SER A 78 5.49 22.88 -9.54
N PRO A 79 4.23 23.17 -9.15
CA PRO A 79 3.65 22.60 -7.93
C PRO A 79 3.53 21.08 -8.09
N SER A 80 4.49 20.37 -7.50
CA SER A 80 4.43 18.93 -7.29
C SER A 80 3.29 18.64 -6.32
N LEU A 81 2.31 17.86 -6.77
CA LEU A 81 1.12 17.43 -6.03
C LEU A 81 1.40 16.60 -4.76
N ASN A 82 2.65 16.49 -4.30
CA ASN A 82 3.05 15.65 -3.17
C ASN A 82 3.21 16.39 -1.83
N SER A 83 2.73 17.63 -1.70
CA SER A 83 3.05 18.50 -0.56
C SER A 83 2.15 18.38 0.68
N LYS A 84 1.33 17.33 0.84
CA LYS A 84 0.52 17.15 2.07
C LYS A 84 0.30 15.69 2.51
N ILE A 85 1.35 14.87 2.60
CA ILE A 85 1.27 13.71 3.49
C ILE A 85 1.56 14.23 4.90
N ASN A 86 0.49 14.58 5.63
CA ASN A 86 0.58 14.89 7.06
C ASN A 86 1.08 13.64 7.79
N ARG A 87 2.37 13.57 8.07
CA ARG A 87 2.94 12.52 8.90
C ARG A 87 2.38 12.71 10.32
N PHE A 88 1.61 11.74 10.79
CA PHE A 88 1.18 11.70 12.19
C PHE A 88 2.40 11.72 13.13
N SER A 89 2.29 12.41 14.26
CA SER A 89 3.29 12.29 15.32
C SER A 89 3.37 10.85 15.83
N SER A 90 4.53 10.46 16.35
CA SER A 90 4.75 9.14 16.95
C SER A 90 3.71 8.81 18.03
N GLU A 91 3.31 9.82 18.81
CA GLU A 91 2.32 9.66 19.88
C GLU A 91 0.92 9.36 19.34
N LYS A 92 0.46 10.11 18.32
CA LYS A 92 -0.84 9.85 17.68
C LYS A 92 -0.89 8.46 17.05
N LYS A 93 0.23 8.01 16.47
CA LYS A 93 0.34 6.65 15.90
C LYS A 93 0.19 5.58 16.98
N LYS A 94 0.83 5.74 18.14
CA LYS A 94 0.69 4.80 19.27
C LYS A 94 -0.75 4.74 19.79
N THR A 95 -1.39 5.90 19.99
CA THR A 95 -2.79 5.97 20.42
C THR A 95 -3.71 5.24 19.44
N LEU A 96 -3.55 5.50 18.13
CA LEU A 96 -4.34 4.82 17.10
C LEU A 96 -4.12 3.31 17.10
N THR A 97 -2.87 2.85 17.20
CA THR A 97 -2.54 1.42 17.32
C THR A 97 -3.23 0.80 18.53
N SER A 98 -3.21 1.46 19.68
CA SER A 98 -3.85 0.96 20.90
C SER A 98 -5.37 0.84 20.77
N LEU A 99 -6.03 1.82 20.15
CA LEU A 99 -7.48 1.82 19.94
C LEU A 99 -7.90 0.70 18.98
N ILE A 100 -7.15 0.50 17.89
CA ILE A 100 -7.41 -0.58 16.93
C ILE A 100 -7.21 -1.95 17.60
N ALA A 101 -6.13 -2.13 18.35
CA ALA A 101 -5.88 -3.38 19.08
C ALA A 101 -7.01 -3.68 20.07
N LEU A 102 -7.47 -2.67 20.83
CA LEU A 102 -8.59 -2.83 21.74
C LEU A 102 -9.89 -3.22 21.01
N TRP A 103 -10.20 -2.56 19.90
CA TRP A 103 -11.38 -2.86 19.09
C TRP A 103 -11.36 -4.30 18.57
N ILE A 104 -10.20 -4.76 18.07
CA ILE A 104 -10.00 -6.13 17.58
C ILE A 104 -10.25 -7.14 18.70
N CYS A 105 -9.64 -6.93 19.88
CA CYS A 105 -9.81 -7.81 21.02
C CYS A 105 -11.26 -7.85 21.52
N GLN A 106 -11.93 -6.70 21.64
CA GLN A 106 -13.29 -6.60 22.16
C GLN A 106 -14.34 -7.21 21.23
N ASN A 107 -14.13 -7.14 19.91
CA ASN A 107 -15.12 -7.57 18.92
C ASN A 107 -14.72 -8.86 18.20
N ILE A 108 -13.63 -9.51 18.65
CA ILE A 108 -13.08 -10.75 18.11
C ILE A 108 -12.97 -10.66 16.59
N ARG A 109 -12.34 -9.58 16.11
CA ARG A 109 -12.12 -9.37 14.67
C ARG A 109 -10.82 -10.05 14.24
N PRO A 110 -10.73 -10.53 12.99
CA PRO A 110 -9.45 -10.99 12.46
C PRO A 110 -8.48 -9.81 12.39
N ILE A 111 -7.19 -10.05 12.69
CA ILE A 111 -6.16 -9.01 12.66
C ILE A 111 -6.03 -8.39 11.27
N SER A 112 -6.27 -9.17 10.21
CA SER A 112 -6.24 -8.74 8.81
C SER A 112 -7.28 -7.66 8.46
N ILE A 113 -8.23 -7.34 9.34
CA ILE A 113 -9.21 -6.26 9.11
C ILE A 113 -8.56 -4.89 8.90
N VAL A 114 -7.34 -4.68 9.42
CA VAL A 114 -6.60 -3.42 9.23
C VAL A 114 -6.04 -3.27 7.81
N GLU A 115 -6.00 -4.36 7.05
CA GLU A 115 -5.56 -4.44 5.66
C GLU A 115 -6.75 -4.52 4.69
N ASP A 116 -7.99 -4.51 5.21
CA ASP A 116 -9.19 -4.56 4.39
C ASP A 116 -9.37 -3.24 3.62
N GLU A 117 -9.41 -3.35 2.29
CA GLU A 117 -9.55 -2.19 1.39
C GLU A 117 -10.86 -1.43 1.65
N GLY A 118 -11.95 -2.12 1.99
CA GLY A 118 -13.22 -1.49 2.34
C GLY A 118 -13.10 -0.63 3.59
N PHE A 119 -12.50 -1.17 4.65
CA PHE A 119 -12.24 -0.45 5.89
C PHE A 119 -11.32 0.76 5.70
N LEU A 120 -10.23 0.62 4.94
CA LEU A 120 -9.33 1.73 4.63
C LEU A 120 -10.04 2.86 3.87
N ASN A 121 -10.88 2.51 2.89
CA ASN A 121 -11.69 3.47 2.16
C ASN A 121 -12.66 4.25 3.07
N ILE A 122 -13.30 3.57 4.03
CA ILE A 122 -14.17 4.23 5.01
C ILE A 122 -13.38 5.24 5.85
N ILE A 123 -12.23 4.86 6.40
CA ILE A 123 -11.38 5.77 7.18
C ILE A 123 -10.97 6.98 6.34
N GLN A 124 -10.55 6.78 5.10
CA GLN A 124 -10.16 7.85 4.20
C GLN A 124 -11.32 8.81 3.92
N GLN A 125 -12.54 8.30 3.73
CA GLN A 125 -13.74 9.13 3.58
C GLN A 125 -14.01 9.94 4.85
N CYS A 126 -13.96 9.31 6.03
CA CYS A 126 -14.13 10.03 7.30
C CYS A 126 -13.07 11.11 7.53
N LEU A 127 -11.81 10.86 7.14
CA LEU A 127 -10.74 11.85 7.20
C LEU A 127 -10.96 13.00 6.22
N SER A 128 -11.54 12.74 5.05
CA SER A 128 -11.86 13.79 4.07
C SER A 128 -12.90 14.78 4.59
N TRP A 129 -13.78 14.37 5.51
CA TRP A 129 -14.78 15.22 6.13
C TRP A 129 -14.19 16.23 7.12
N ASN A 130 -13.03 15.91 7.71
CA ASN A 130 -12.31 16.78 8.67
C ASN A 130 -11.55 17.95 8.00
N GLY A 131 -11.74 18.17 6.69
CA GLY A 131 -11.30 19.40 6.00
C GLY A 131 -12.30 20.57 6.08
N GLY A 132 -13.51 20.34 6.62
CA GLY A 132 -14.55 21.37 6.82
C GLY A 132 -14.62 21.92 8.26
N PRO A 133 -15.45 22.94 8.53
CA PRO A 133 -15.51 23.69 9.81
C PRO A 133 -16.00 22.89 11.05
N PHE A 134 -16.09 21.57 10.95
CA PHE A 134 -16.70 20.70 11.96
C PHE A 134 -15.63 19.94 12.75
N ASN A 135 -14.92 20.63 13.64
CA ASN A 135 -13.88 20.03 14.50
C ASN A 135 -14.43 19.15 15.65
N ASN A 136 -15.73 18.85 15.67
CA ASN A 136 -16.40 18.09 16.73
C ASN A 136 -17.48 17.17 16.15
N ILE A 137 -17.09 16.19 15.34
CA ILE A 137 -18.04 15.19 14.84
C ILE A 137 -18.19 14.08 15.89
N ASN A 138 -19.40 13.90 16.40
CA ASN A 138 -19.75 12.77 17.27
C ASN A 138 -19.66 11.46 16.48
N GLY A 139 -18.81 10.53 16.91
CA GLY A 139 -18.60 9.23 16.24
C GLY A 139 -19.88 8.41 16.06
N ASN A 140 -20.87 8.57 16.94
CA ASN A 140 -22.17 7.90 16.84
C ASN A 140 -23.09 8.53 15.79
N ALA A 141 -22.83 9.77 15.36
CA ALA A 141 -23.58 10.44 14.29
C ALA A 141 -22.99 10.18 12.90
N ILE A 142 -21.75 9.69 12.83
CA ILE A 142 -21.05 9.35 11.58
C ILE A 142 -21.52 8.01 11.05
N LEU A 143 -21.63 7.01 11.93
CA LEU A 143 -21.89 5.64 11.51
C LEU A 143 -23.40 5.39 11.35
N PRO A 144 -23.86 4.97 10.16
CA PRO A 144 -25.26 4.63 9.95
C PRO A 144 -25.67 3.42 10.78
N SER A 145 -26.95 3.34 11.12
CA SER A 145 -27.50 2.20 11.87
C SER A 145 -27.38 0.89 11.08
N ARG A 146 -27.43 -0.24 11.79
CA ARG A 146 -27.45 -1.58 11.18
C ARG A 146 -28.54 -1.73 10.13
N SER A 147 -29.76 -1.25 10.42
CA SER A 147 -30.89 -1.36 9.49
C SER A 147 -30.66 -0.54 8.23
N THR A 148 -30.03 0.63 8.35
CA THR A 148 -29.62 1.46 7.21
C THR A 148 -28.60 0.72 6.33
N ILE A 149 -27.57 0.13 6.93
CA ILE A 149 -26.57 -0.66 6.20
C ILE A 149 -27.21 -1.86 5.51
N THR A 150 -28.09 -2.60 6.18
CA THR A 150 -28.78 -3.75 5.57
C THR A 150 -29.64 -3.33 4.37
N LYS A 151 -30.37 -2.21 4.48
CA LYS A 151 -31.14 -1.66 3.35
C LYS A 151 -30.23 -1.31 2.18
N GLU A 152 -29.10 -0.66 2.44
CA GLU A 152 -28.15 -0.26 1.41
C GLU A 152 -27.46 -1.47 0.75
N ILE A 153 -27.10 -2.52 1.51
CA ILE A 153 -26.59 -3.78 0.96
C ILE A 153 -27.60 -4.39 0.00
N ASN A 154 -28.87 -4.48 0.39
CA ASN A 154 -29.92 -5.04 -0.47
C ASN A 154 -30.12 -4.21 -1.74
N ARG A 155 -30.06 -2.88 -1.62
CA ARG A 155 -30.12 -1.96 -2.76
C ARG A 155 -28.97 -2.22 -3.74
N GLN A 156 -27.72 -2.24 -3.26
CA GLN A 156 -26.55 -2.51 -4.11
C GLN A 156 -26.57 -3.91 -4.72
N ALA A 157 -26.99 -4.93 -3.95
CA ALA A 157 -27.13 -6.29 -4.46
C ALA A 157 -28.16 -6.36 -5.60
N ASN A 158 -29.27 -5.63 -5.50
CA ASN A 158 -30.26 -5.56 -6.57
C ASN A 158 -29.72 -4.84 -7.81
N ASP A 159 -29.01 -3.71 -7.65
CA ASP A 159 -28.37 -3.02 -8.77
C ASP A 159 -27.37 -3.93 -9.50
N ILE A 160 -26.56 -4.69 -8.75
CA ILE A 160 -25.59 -5.65 -9.31
C ILE A 160 -26.31 -6.80 -10.01
N ARG A 161 -27.35 -7.38 -9.40
CA ARG A 161 -28.16 -8.44 -10.02
C ARG A 161 -28.80 -7.98 -11.33
N GLU A 162 -29.28 -6.75 -11.40
CA GLU A 162 -29.86 -6.20 -12.62
C GLU A 162 -28.81 -6.09 -13.73
N ARG A 163 -27.63 -5.53 -13.42
CA ARG A 163 -26.49 -5.42 -14.36
C ARG A 163 -26.02 -6.79 -14.84
N LEU A 164 -25.81 -7.73 -13.91
CA LEU A 164 -25.42 -9.11 -14.24
C LEU A 164 -26.51 -9.81 -15.05
N GLY A 165 -27.78 -9.56 -14.75
CA GLY A 165 -28.92 -10.15 -15.46
C GLY A 165 -28.90 -9.85 -16.96
N VAL A 166 -28.44 -8.67 -17.38
CA VAL A 166 -28.28 -8.35 -18.81
C VAL A 166 -27.22 -9.25 -19.47
N ILE A 167 -26.08 -9.41 -18.81
CA ILE A 167 -24.95 -10.23 -19.29
C ILE A 167 -25.35 -11.70 -19.32
N LEU A 168 -25.94 -12.19 -18.23
CA LEU A 168 -26.38 -13.58 -18.09
C LEU A 168 -27.47 -13.92 -19.10
N ARG A 169 -28.46 -13.06 -19.34
CA ARG A 169 -29.48 -13.30 -20.39
C ARG A 169 -28.87 -13.40 -21.78
N LYS A 170 -27.82 -12.61 -22.08
CA LYS A 170 -27.09 -12.71 -23.35
C LYS A 170 -26.35 -14.05 -23.45
N GLY A 171 -25.62 -14.45 -22.41
CA GLY A 171 -24.90 -15.72 -22.38
C GLY A 171 -25.84 -16.93 -22.46
N ALA A 172 -27.00 -16.87 -21.81
CA ALA A 172 -28.03 -17.92 -21.85
C ALA A 172 -28.54 -18.15 -23.28
N LYS A 173 -28.79 -17.07 -24.04
CA LYS A 173 -29.20 -17.15 -25.46
C LYS A 173 -28.12 -17.73 -26.37
N GLN A 174 -26.87 -17.68 -25.95
CA GLN A 174 -25.71 -18.20 -26.69
C GLN A 174 -25.30 -19.59 -26.21
N GLU A 175 -26.08 -20.21 -25.30
CA GLU A 175 -25.82 -21.53 -24.72
C GLU A 175 -24.42 -21.69 -24.10
N CYS A 176 -23.84 -20.59 -23.63
CA CYS A 176 -22.47 -20.55 -23.11
C CYS A 176 -22.39 -20.39 -21.58
N LEU A 177 -23.49 -20.64 -20.86
CA LEU A 177 -23.53 -20.62 -19.40
C LEU A 177 -23.43 -22.03 -18.83
N ALA A 178 -22.58 -22.18 -17.82
CA ALA A 178 -22.55 -23.34 -16.95
C ALA A 178 -22.83 -22.89 -15.52
N ILE A 179 -23.57 -23.72 -14.77
CA ILE A 179 -23.82 -23.52 -13.34
C ILE A 179 -23.12 -24.67 -12.62
N SER A 180 -22.27 -24.34 -11.66
CA SER A 180 -21.71 -25.31 -10.73
C SER A 180 -22.63 -25.35 -9.50
N PRO A 181 -23.31 -26.48 -9.21
CA PRO A 181 -24.27 -26.55 -8.11
C PRO A 181 -23.65 -26.56 -6.71
N ASP A 182 -22.35 -26.35 -6.58
CA ASP A 182 -21.66 -26.27 -5.29
C ASP A 182 -21.32 -24.83 -4.93
N LEU A 183 -22.11 -24.27 -3.99
CA LEU A 183 -21.75 -23.17 -3.08
C LEU A 183 -22.74 -23.15 -1.91
#